data_AF-A0A447TX09-F1
#
_entry.id   AF-A0A447TX09-F1
#
_cell.length_a   1.000
_cell.length_b   1.000
_cell.length_c   1.000
_cell.angle_alpha   90.00
_cell.angle_beta   90.00
_cell.angle_gamma   90.00
#
_symmetry.space_group_name_H-M   'P 1'
#
loop_
_entity.id
_entity.type
_entity.pdbx_description
1 polymer ?
#
loop_
_entity_poly.entity_id
_entity_poly.type
_entity_poly.pdbx_seq_one_letter_code
_entity_poly.pdbx_strand_id
1 'polypeptide(L)'
;MQFNRQADGTMEPLPKPSVDTGMGLERIAAVLQHVNSNYDIDLFRTLIEAVAKVTGATDLGNKSLRVIADHIRSCAFLVADGVLPSNENRWLCAASHYSSRGSSRQHAGRERDLLLQAGWAAD
;
A
#
# COMPACT_ATOMS: atom_id res chain seq x y z
N MET A 1 21.67 14.85 5.62
CA MET A 1 21.72 14.48 7.05
C MET A 1 22.82 15.25 7.76
N GLN A 2 22.43 16.12 8.69
CA GLN A 2 23.35 17.02 9.42
C GLN A 2 23.36 16.76 10.93
N PHE A 3 22.23 16.35 11.51
CA PHE A 3 22.07 16.19 12.95
C PHE A 3 21.42 14.86 13.28
N ASN A 4 21.79 14.28 14.43
CA ASN A 4 21.07 13.21 15.08
C ASN A 4 20.09 13.81 16.10
N ARG A 5 18.80 13.45 15.98
CA ARG A 5 17.77 13.92 16.91
C ARG A 5 17.68 12.96 18.09
N GLN A 6 17.96 13.46 19.28
CA GLN A 6 17.84 12.71 20.52
C GLN A 6 16.40 12.72 21.04
N ALA A 7 16.07 11.80 21.96
CA ALA A 7 14.72 11.66 22.51
C ALA A 7 14.24 12.89 23.30
N ASP A 8 15.16 13.68 23.84
CA ASP A 8 14.92 14.94 24.53
C ASP A 8 14.73 16.14 23.56
N GLY A 9 14.88 15.91 22.26
CA GLY A 9 14.77 16.93 21.22
C GLY A 9 16.06 17.69 20.92
N THR A 10 17.17 17.37 21.59
CA THR A 10 18.48 17.94 21.25
C THR A 10 18.98 17.42 19.90
N MET A 11 19.75 18.24 19.20
CA MET A 11 20.23 17.97 17.84
C MET A 11 21.76 17.92 17.86
N GLU A 12 22.32 16.72 17.90
CA GLU A 12 23.77 16.52 17.91
C GLU A 12 24.32 16.48 16.48
N PRO A 13 25.40 17.21 16.17
CA PRO A 13 25.98 17.19 14.83
C PRO A 13 26.54 15.79 14.50
N LEU A 14 26.26 15.32 13.29
CA LEU A 14 26.82 14.05 12.83
C LEU A 14 28.33 14.18 12.58
N PRO A 15 29.14 13.16 12.91
CA PRO A 15 30.59 13.18 12.67
C PRO A 15 30.96 13.33 11.20
N LYS A 16 30.09 12.83 10.31
CA LYS A 16 30.24 12.90 8.85
C LYS A 16 28.91 13.33 8.23
N PRO A 17 28.81 14.58 7.74
CA PRO A 17 27.66 15.01 6.98
C PRO A 17 27.44 14.09 5.78
N SER A 18 26.20 13.63 5.62
CA SER A 18 25.81 12.68 4.58
C SER A 18 24.65 13.24 3.76
N VAL A 19 24.53 12.82 2.51
CA VAL A 19 23.41 13.21 1.63
C VAL A 19 22.42 12.05 1.56
N ASP A 20 21.14 12.37 1.74
CA ASP A 20 20.05 11.41 1.62
C ASP A 20 19.04 12.01 0.62
N THR A 21 18.82 11.32 -0.49
CA THR A 21 17.90 11.77 -1.54
C THR A 21 16.82 10.73 -1.74
N GLY A 22 15.56 11.14 -1.62
CA GLY A 22 14.40 10.32 -1.94
C GLY A 22 13.60 10.98 -3.07
N MET A 23 13.28 10.23 -4.11
CA MET A 23 12.38 10.68 -5.17
C MET A 23 11.32 9.61 -5.42
N GLY A 24 10.05 10.01 -5.36
CA GLY A 24 8.94 9.08 -5.53
C GLY A 24 8.84 8.59 -6.96
N LEU A 25 9.05 7.30 -7.18
CA LEU A 25 9.06 6.68 -8.51
C LEU A 25 7.74 6.95 -9.25
N GLU A 26 6.61 6.81 -8.58
CA GLU A 26 5.28 7.00 -9.17
C GLU A 26 5.04 8.45 -9.58
N ARG A 27 5.65 9.41 -8.87
CA ARG A 27 5.53 10.84 -9.20
C ARG A 27 6.38 11.21 -10.40
N ILE A 28 7.61 10.70 -10.50
CA ILE A 28 8.44 10.91 -11.70
C ILE A 28 7.78 10.25 -12.90
N ALA A 29 7.27 9.02 -12.74
CA ALA A 29 6.57 8.30 -13.79
C ALA A 29 5.36 9.09 -14.32
N ALA A 30 4.57 9.70 -13.43
CA ALA A 30 3.45 10.55 -13.85
C ALA A 30 3.90 11.73 -14.73
N VAL A 31 4.99 12.40 -14.37
CA VAL A 31 5.56 13.50 -15.16
C VAL A 31 6.07 13.02 -16.51
N LEU A 32 6.82 11.90 -16.54
CA LEU A 32 7.36 11.32 -17.77
C LEU A 32 6.27 10.81 -18.72
N GLN A 33 5.15 10.33 -18.18
CA GLN A 33 4.02 9.81 -18.94
C GLN A 33 2.98 10.89 -19.28
N HIS A 34 3.25 12.16 -18.93
CA HIS A 34 2.36 13.31 -19.17
C HIS A 34 0.96 13.15 -18.54
N VAL A 35 0.89 12.55 -17.35
CA VAL A 35 -0.36 12.38 -16.59
C VAL A 35 -0.33 13.18 -15.28
N ASN A 36 -1.51 13.63 -14.85
CA ASN A 36 -1.63 14.50 -13.66
C ASN A 36 -1.79 13.71 -12.35
N SER A 37 -2.22 12.44 -12.42
CA SER A 37 -2.41 11.59 -11.25
C SER A 37 -1.45 10.42 -11.25
N ASN A 38 -0.93 10.08 -10.06
CA ASN A 38 -0.14 8.87 -9.88
C ASN A 38 -0.94 7.61 -10.24
N TYR A 39 -2.27 7.63 -10.09
CA TYR A 39 -3.13 6.50 -10.44
C TYR A 39 -3.34 6.33 -11.95
N ASP A 40 -2.94 7.32 -12.73
CA ASP A 40 -3.08 7.29 -14.18
C ASP A 40 -1.80 6.82 -14.88
N ILE A 41 -0.77 6.41 -14.12
CA ILE A 41 0.44 5.80 -14.70
C ILE A 41 0.14 4.37 -15.17
N ASP A 42 0.92 3.88 -16.12
CA ASP A 42 0.87 2.51 -16.64
C ASP A 42 0.69 1.43 -15.56
N LEU A 43 1.51 1.44 -14.51
CA LEU A 43 1.46 0.47 -13.42
C LEU A 43 0.09 0.46 -12.72
N PHE A 44 -0.44 1.64 -12.37
CA PHE A 44 -1.71 1.72 -11.65
C PHE A 44 -2.90 1.45 -12.55
N ARG A 45 -2.84 1.78 -13.84
CA ARG A 45 -3.90 1.42 -14.80
C ARG A 45 -4.08 -0.08 -14.88
N THR A 46 -3.00 -0.83 -15.09
CA THR A 46 -3.04 -2.30 -15.13
C THR A 46 -3.53 -2.89 -13.81
N LEU A 47 -3.11 -2.32 -12.67
CA LEU A 47 -3.52 -2.81 -11.36
C LEU A 47 -5.01 -2.53 -11.09
N ILE A 48 -5.51 -1.35 -11.45
CA ILE A 48 -6.93 -0.98 -11.30
C ILE A 48 -7.81 -1.86 -12.19
N GLU A 49 -7.39 -2.15 -13.42
CA GLU A 49 -8.09 -3.08 -14.32
C GLU A 49 -8.17 -4.50 -13.75
N ALA A 50 -7.07 -4.99 -13.17
CA ALA A 50 -7.05 -6.29 -12.51
C ALA A 50 -7.99 -6.33 -11.29
N VAL A 51 -7.98 -5.29 -10.46
CA VAL A 51 -8.88 -5.16 -9.31
C VAL A 51 -10.35 -5.07 -9.77
N ALA A 52 -10.64 -4.31 -10.83
CA ALA A 52 -11.99 -4.19 -11.38
C ALA A 52 -12.51 -5.55 -11.88
N LYS A 53 -11.68 -6.31 -12.60
CA LYS A 53 -12.00 -7.67 -13.06
C LYS A 53 -12.35 -8.61 -11.90
N VAL A 54 -11.62 -8.51 -10.80
CA VAL A 54 -11.78 -9.37 -9.61
C VAL A 54 -13.00 -8.97 -8.77
N THR A 55 -13.25 -7.67 -8.64
CA THR A 55 -14.37 -7.14 -7.85
C THR A 55 -15.69 -7.11 -8.62
N GLY A 56 -15.65 -7.26 -9.95
CA GLY A 56 -16.80 -7.10 -10.83
C GLY A 56 -17.26 -5.64 -10.98
N ALA A 57 -16.43 -4.67 -10.57
CA ALA A 57 -16.74 -3.27 -10.70
C ALA A 57 -16.64 -2.83 -12.17
N THR A 58 -17.69 -2.17 -12.67
CA THR A 58 -17.74 -1.65 -14.05
C THR A 58 -17.24 -0.21 -14.17
N ASP A 59 -17.26 0.55 -13.06
CA ASP A 59 -16.77 1.93 -13.01
C ASP A 59 -15.32 2.01 -12.55
N LEU A 60 -14.41 2.19 -13.52
CA LEU A 60 -12.98 2.38 -13.30
C LEU A 60 -12.64 3.74 -12.65
N GLY A 61 -13.57 4.69 -12.63
CA GLY A 61 -13.41 5.99 -11.98
C GLY A 61 -13.60 5.94 -10.46
N ASN A 62 -14.10 4.83 -9.92
CA ASN A 62 -14.44 4.72 -8.51
C ASN A 62 -13.18 4.84 -7.63
N LYS A 63 -13.20 5.79 -6.69
CA LYS A 63 -12.10 6.02 -5.72
C LYS A 63 -11.76 4.75 -4.94
N SER A 64 -12.72 3.86 -4.71
CA SER A 64 -12.53 2.60 -4.00
C SER A 64 -11.53 1.68 -4.71
N LEU A 65 -11.54 1.62 -6.04
CA LEU A 65 -10.60 0.81 -6.81
C LEU A 65 -9.17 1.32 -6.65
N ARG A 66 -8.98 2.64 -6.62
CA ARG A 66 -7.67 3.27 -6.37
C ARG A 66 -7.13 2.93 -4.98
N VAL A 67 -8.00 2.93 -3.98
CA VAL A 67 -7.65 2.56 -2.60
C VAL A 67 -7.29 1.08 -2.49
N ILE A 68 -8.05 0.18 -3.13
CA ILE A 68 -7.72 -1.26 -3.17
C ILE A 68 -6.36 -1.48 -3.84
N ALA A 69 -6.13 -0.85 -4.99
CA ALA A 69 -4.89 -0.96 -5.74
C ALA A 69 -3.68 -0.47 -4.92
N ASP A 70 -3.83 0.58 -4.11
CA ASP A 70 -2.75 1.02 -3.23
C ASP A 70 -2.52 0.05 -2.06
N HIS A 71 -3.59 -0.40 -1.41
CA HIS A 71 -3.50 -1.30 -0.25
C HIS A 71 -2.91 -2.66 -0.60
N ILE A 72 -3.27 -3.23 -1.75
CA ILE A 72 -2.74 -4.56 -2.12
C ILE A 72 -1.23 -4.54 -2.30
N ARG A 73 -0.63 -3.42 -2.75
CA ARG A 73 0.83 -3.27 -2.83
C ARG A 73 1.44 -3.37 -1.43
N SER A 74 0.99 -2.54 -0.50
CA SER A 74 1.50 -2.52 0.87
C SER A 74 1.30 -3.87 1.56
N CYS A 75 0.11 -4.47 1.45
CA CYS A 75 -0.17 -5.76 2.07
C CYS A 75 0.68 -6.90 1.48
N ALA A 76 0.82 -6.97 0.15
CA ALA A 76 1.61 -8.01 -0.49
C ALA A 76 3.10 -7.92 -0.12
N PHE A 77 3.67 -6.71 -0.12
CA PHE A 77 5.07 -6.51 0.29
C PHE A 77 5.30 -6.79 1.78
N LEU A 78 4.36 -6.39 2.65
CA LEU A 78 4.45 -6.71 4.09
C LEU A 78 4.47 -8.23 4.32
N VAL A 79 3.58 -8.97 3.67
CA VAL A 79 3.54 -10.43 3.80
C VAL A 79 4.81 -11.07 3.21
N ALA A 80 5.30 -10.57 2.07
CA ALA A 80 6.54 -11.05 1.47
C ALA A 80 7.77 -10.83 2.37
N ASP A 81 7.79 -9.75 3.17
CA ASP A 81 8.81 -9.47 4.18
C ASP A 81 8.64 -10.30 5.47
N GLY A 82 7.68 -11.24 5.50
CA GLY A 82 7.40 -12.12 6.64
C GLY A 82 6.49 -11.50 7.68
N VAL A 83 5.82 -10.38 7.36
CA VAL A 83 4.91 -9.71 8.29
C VAL A 83 3.52 -10.36 8.23
N LEU A 84 3.22 -11.30 9.13
CA LEU A 84 1.90 -11.91 9.33
C LEU A 84 0.90 -11.01 10.07
N PRO A 85 -0.39 -11.00 9.69
CA PRO A 85 -1.40 -10.20 10.39
C PRO A 85 -1.59 -10.67 11.85
N SER A 86 -1.51 -9.73 12.80
CA SER A 86 -1.71 -9.95 14.24
C SER A 86 -2.24 -8.65 14.88
N ASN A 87 -2.74 -8.73 16.11
CA ASN A 87 -3.42 -7.63 16.81
C ASN A 87 -2.48 -6.77 17.69
N GLU A 88 -1.16 -6.98 17.63
CA GLU A 88 -0.17 -6.22 18.41
C GLU A 88 0.71 -5.31 17.52
N ASN A 89 1.17 -4.16 18.03
CA ASN A 89 2.30 -3.39 17.45
C ASN A 89 2.27 -3.19 15.91
N ARG A 90 3.37 -3.52 15.22
CA ARG A 90 3.59 -3.35 13.76
C ARG A 90 2.54 -4.12 12.93
N TRP A 91 1.96 -5.15 13.53
CA TRP A 91 0.92 -5.99 12.95
C TRP A 91 -0.43 -5.27 12.85
N LEU A 92 -0.71 -4.33 13.76
CA LEU A 92 -1.94 -3.54 13.77
C LEU A 92 -2.11 -2.70 12.50
N CYS A 93 -1.02 -2.28 11.85
CA CYS A 93 -1.10 -1.55 10.59
C CYS A 93 -1.59 -2.43 9.44
N ALA A 94 -1.08 -3.67 9.34
CA ALA A 94 -1.56 -4.65 8.36
C ALA A 94 -3.00 -5.09 8.67
N ALA A 95 -3.32 -5.32 9.94
CA ALA A 95 -4.65 -5.70 10.40
C ALA A 95 -5.68 -4.55 10.31
N SER A 96 -5.28 -3.29 10.50
CA SER A 96 -6.16 -2.11 10.38
C SER A 96 -6.48 -1.76 8.92
N HIS A 97 -5.51 -1.95 8.01
CA HIS A 97 -5.78 -1.90 6.57
C HIS A 97 -6.81 -2.97 6.15
N TYR A 98 -6.81 -4.12 6.80
CA TYR A 98 -7.79 -5.20 6.58
C TYR A 98 -9.14 -4.92 7.30
N SER A 99 -9.10 -4.42 8.53
CA SER A 99 -10.25 -4.27 9.44
C SER A 99 -11.10 -3.01 9.21
N SER A 100 -10.52 -1.93 8.66
CA SER A 100 -11.27 -0.71 8.32
C SER A 100 -12.37 -0.94 7.25
N ARG A 101 -12.43 -2.14 6.65
CA ARG A 101 -13.51 -2.60 5.76
C ARG A 101 -14.48 -3.63 6.36
N GLY A 102 -14.38 -3.97 7.65
CA GLY A 102 -15.38 -4.83 8.31
C GLY A 102 -16.80 -4.25 8.35
N SER A 103 -17.01 -2.98 7.98
CA SER A 103 -18.31 -2.32 7.98
C SER A 103 -19.19 -2.62 6.76
N SER A 104 -18.62 -3.05 5.62
CA SER A 104 -19.38 -3.54 4.46
C SER A 104 -19.30 -5.07 4.36
N ARG A 105 -20.02 -5.75 5.29
CA ARG A 105 -20.12 -7.22 5.43
C ARG A 105 -20.38 -8.02 4.13
N GLN A 106 -20.80 -7.38 3.04
CA GLN A 106 -21.04 -8.05 1.75
C GLN A 106 -19.80 -8.18 0.84
N HIS A 107 -18.74 -7.37 1.04
CA HIS A 107 -17.51 -7.43 0.23
C HIS A 107 -16.40 -8.28 0.86
N ALA A 108 -16.34 -8.32 2.21
CA ALA A 108 -15.36 -9.11 2.95
C ALA A 108 -15.43 -10.63 2.67
N GLY A 109 -16.61 -11.16 2.30
CA GLY A 109 -16.75 -12.56 1.90
C GLY A 109 -16.02 -12.88 0.59
N ARG A 110 -16.03 -11.96 -0.38
CA ARG A 110 -15.36 -12.15 -1.68
C ARG A 110 -13.85 -11.94 -1.57
N GLU A 111 -13.38 -11.05 -0.70
CA GLU A 111 -11.94 -10.87 -0.43
C GLU A 111 -11.34 -12.12 0.25
N ARG A 112 -12.09 -12.79 1.15
CA ARG A 112 -11.69 -14.09 1.71
C ARG A 112 -11.62 -15.19 0.64
N ASP A 113 -12.61 -15.25 -0.25
CA ASP A 113 -12.62 -16.21 -1.36
C ASP A 113 -11.47 -15.99 -2.35
N LEU A 114 -11.02 -14.74 -2.53
CA LEU A 114 -9.89 -14.39 -3.39
C LEU A 114 -8.55 -14.82 -2.80
N LEU A 115 -8.38 -14.70 -1.49
CA LEU A 115 -7.19 -15.21 -0.79
C LEU A 115 -7.16 -16.75 -0.80
N LEU A 116 -8.32 -17.41 -0.68
CA LEU A 116 -8.44 -18.86 -0.80
C LEU A 116 -8.19 -19.38 -2.23
N GLN A 117 -8.66 -18.67 -3.26
CA GLN A 117 -8.39 -19.02 -4.67
C GLN A 117 -6.93 -18.81 -5.07
N ALA A 118 -6.22 -17.88 -4.43
CA ALA A 118 -4.78 -17.68 -4.60
C ALA A 118 -3.92 -18.74 -3.88
N GLY A 119 -4.53 -19.72 -3.20
CA GLY A 119 -3.84 -20.78 -2.47
C GLY A 119 -3.23 -20.31 -1.14
N TRP A 120 -3.63 -19.15 -0.62
CA TRP A 120 -3.09 -18.57 0.60
C TRP A 120 -4.06 -18.84 1.76
N ALA A 121 -4.21 -20.12 2.08
CA ALA A 121 -4.80 -20.54 3.36
C ALA A 121 -3.71 -20.40 4.44
N ALA A 122 -3.96 -19.53 5.42
CA ALA A 122 -3.32 -19.66 6.71
C ALA A 122 -4.00 -20.84 7.43
N ASP A 123 -3.23 -21.91 7.64
CA ASP A 123 -3.55 -22.94 8.63
C ASP A 123 -3.52 -22.35 10.05
#